data_AF-A0A967LMJ4-F1
#
_entry.id   AF-A0A967LMJ4-F1
#
_cell.length_a   1.000
_cell.length_b   1.000
_cell.length_c   1.000
_cell.angle_alpha   90.00
_cell.angle_beta   90.00
_cell.angle_gamma   90.00
#
_symmetry.space_group_name_H-M   'P 1'
#
loop_
_entity.id
_entity.type
_entity.pdbx_description
1 polymer ?
#
loop_
_entity_poly.entity_id
_entity_poly.type
_entity_poly.pdbx_seq_one_letter_code
_entity_poly.pdbx_strand_id
1 'polypeptide(L)'
;MTTLSEGARASAAGPPAERPGKVLVRGLAASPGLASGAVRVLDSPGEGARLRPGEILVTGRTAPDWVPIMRRAAAIVTDAGGMTSHAAIVSRELGIPCIVGTREATRV
;
A
#
# COMPACT_ATOMS: atom_id res chain seq x y z
N MET A 1 -45.81 -8.13 9.89
CA MET A 1 -45.36 -6.94 9.14
C MET A 1 -44.46 -6.11 10.04
N THR A 2 -43.14 -6.35 10.01
CA THR A 2 -42.13 -5.31 10.26
C THR A 2 -40.91 -5.64 9.42
N THR A 3 -40.53 -4.68 8.62
CA THR A 3 -39.58 -4.70 7.52
C THR A 3 -38.12 -4.81 7.97
N LEU A 4 -37.30 -5.43 7.11
CA LEU A 4 -35.83 -5.48 7.15
C LEU A 4 -35.22 -4.07 7.27
N SER A 5 -34.14 -3.95 8.05
CA SER A 5 -33.21 -2.82 7.95
C SER A 5 -31.85 -3.36 7.50
N GLU A 6 -31.59 -3.24 6.20
CA GLU A 6 -30.26 -3.33 5.61
C GLU A 6 -29.54 -1.99 5.74
N GLY A 7 -28.26 -2.02 6.09
CA GLY A 7 -27.34 -0.88 6.03
C GLY A 7 -26.08 -1.20 6.84
N ALA A 8 -24.86 -1.19 6.32
CA ALA A 8 -24.32 -0.27 5.33
C ALA A 8 -23.45 -1.00 4.30
N ARG A 9 -23.67 -0.62 3.03
CA ARG A 9 -22.84 -0.98 1.90
C ARG A 9 -21.39 -0.56 2.17
N ALA A 10 -20.48 -1.52 2.19
CA ALA A 10 -19.06 -1.23 1.99
C ALA A 10 -18.95 -0.48 0.65
N SER A 11 -18.43 0.75 0.70
CA SER A 11 -18.19 1.56 -0.49
C SER A 11 -17.08 0.86 -1.29
N ALA A 12 -17.49 -0.01 -2.21
CA ALA A 12 -16.64 -0.44 -3.30
C ALA A 12 -16.37 0.81 -4.14
N ALA A 13 -15.19 1.40 -3.93
CA ALA A 13 -14.64 2.35 -4.88
C ALA A 13 -14.72 1.69 -6.27
N GLY A 14 -15.54 2.26 -7.15
CA GLY A 14 -15.72 1.75 -8.51
C GLY A 14 -14.38 1.63 -9.23
N PRO A 15 -14.25 0.75 -10.22
CA PRO A 15 -13.00 0.60 -10.95
C PRO A 15 -12.64 1.94 -11.60
N PRO A 16 -11.42 2.46 -11.42
CA PRO A 16 -10.96 3.59 -12.21
C PRO A 16 -10.89 3.10 -13.66
N ALA A 17 -11.78 3.61 -14.50
CA ALA A 17 -11.68 3.46 -15.93
C ALA A 17 -10.59 4.41 -16.42
N GLU A 18 -9.34 3.95 -16.44
CA GLU A 18 -8.26 4.65 -17.16
C GLU A 18 -7.31 3.61 -17.77
N ARG A 19 -6.96 3.88 -19.04
CA ARG A 19 -6.17 3.05 -19.98
C ARG A 19 -5.16 2.14 -19.26
N PRO A 20 -4.99 0.85 -19.67
CA PRO A 20 -4.00 -0.02 -19.07
C PRO A 20 -2.62 0.61 -19.24
N GLY A 21 -2.16 1.32 -18.22
CA GLY A 21 -0.80 1.81 -18.13
C GLY A 21 0.13 0.60 -18.16
N LYS A 22 1.35 0.81 -18.67
CA LYS A 22 2.37 -0.25 -18.63
C LYS A 22 2.57 -0.64 -17.17
N VAL A 23 2.24 -1.90 -16.85
CA VAL A 23 2.47 -2.43 -15.51
C VAL A 23 3.98 -2.45 -15.26
N LEU A 24 4.44 -1.64 -14.32
CA LEU A 24 5.87 -1.56 -13.96
C LEU A 24 6.28 -2.76 -13.10
N VAL A 25 5.45 -3.11 -12.11
CA VAL A 25 5.71 -4.21 -11.18
C VAL A 25 4.43 -4.96 -10.80
N ARG A 26 4.59 -6.22 -10.39
CA ARG A 26 3.52 -7.07 -9.86
C ARG A 26 4.00 -7.76 -8.60
N GLY A 27 3.10 -7.98 -7.65
CA GLY A 27 3.39 -8.65 -6.39
C GLY A 27 2.13 -9.21 -5.75
N LEU A 28 2.25 -9.63 -4.49
CA LEU A 28 1.15 -10.10 -3.67
C LEU A 28 0.36 -8.91 -3.12
N ALA A 29 -0.93 -8.84 -3.42
CA ALA A 29 -1.82 -7.84 -2.84
C ALA A 29 -2.02 -8.12 -1.34
N ALA A 30 -1.33 -7.37 -0.50
CA ALA A 30 -1.42 -7.53 0.94
C ALA A 30 -2.63 -6.81 1.52
N SER A 31 -2.90 -5.58 1.07
CA SER A 31 -4.02 -4.75 1.51
C SER A 31 -4.71 -4.14 0.30
N PRO A 32 -6.03 -4.31 0.13
CA PRO A 32 -6.75 -3.79 -1.02
C PRO A 32 -6.92 -2.27 -0.94
N GLY A 33 -6.98 -1.62 -2.09
CA GLY A 33 -7.32 -0.21 -2.22
C GLY A 33 -6.66 0.44 -3.43
N LEU A 34 -6.87 1.74 -3.59
CA LEU A 34 -6.34 2.53 -4.68
C LEU A 34 -5.70 3.80 -4.13
N ALA A 35 -4.49 4.09 -4.56
CA ALA A 35 -3.81 5.33 -4.26
C ALA A 35 -2.93 5.74 -5.44
N SER A 36 -2.67 7.04 -5.55
CA SER A 36 -1.77 7.63 -6.53
C SER A 36 -0.94 8.71 -5.86
N GLY A 37 0.31 8.86 -6.30
CA GLY A 37 1.25 9.78 -5.70
C GLY A 37 2.64 9.61 -6.29
N ALA A 38 3.57 10.50 -5.92
CA ALA A 38 4.97 10.35 -6.31
C ALA A 38 5.58 9.12 -5.65
N VAL A 39 6.36 8.36 -6.41
CA VAL A 39 7.05 7.16 -5.91
C VAL A 39 8.33 7.59 -5.20
N ARG A 40 8.54 7.06 -3.99
CA ARG A 40 9.71 7.33 -3.17
C ARG A 40 10.33 6.01 -2.72
N VAL A 41 11.49 5.68 -3.27
CA VAL A 41 12.28 4.52 -2.83
C VAL A 41 13.10 4.93 -1.61
N LEU A 42 12.91 4.22 -0.50
CA LEU A 42 13.66 4.43 0.74
C LEU A 42 14.30 3.10 1.16
N ASP A 43 15.62 3.12 1.36
CA ASP A 43 16.37 1.95 1.84
C ASP A 43 16.40 1.84 3.37
N SER A 44 16.24 2.97 4.07
CA SER A 44 16.34 3.05 5.52
C SER A 44 15.24 3.90 6.15
N PRO A 45 14.79 3.61 7.39
CA PRO A 45 13.79 4.41 8.08
C PRO A 45 14.30 5.82 8.43
N GLY A 46 15.63 6.02 8.52
CA GLY A 46 16.23 7.34 8.71
C GLY A 46 15.95 8.31 7.56
N GLU A 47 15.67 7.79 6.38
CA GLU A 47 15.27 8.58 5.21
C GLU A 47 13.77 8.89 5.18
N GLY A 48 13.01 8.47 6.20
CA GLY A 48 11.58 8.73 6.30
C GLY A 48 11.21 10.21 6.24
N ALA A 49 12.14 11.13 6.56
CA ALA A 49 11.92 12.57 6.37
C ALA A 49 11.78 12.99 4.90
N ARG A 50 12.30 12.18 3.97
CA ARG A 50 12.19 12.41 2.53
C ARG A 50 10.78 12.09 2.01
N LEU A 51 10.05 11.17 2.64
CA LEU A 51 8.69 10.83 2.21
C LEU A 51 7.72 11.93 2.63
N ARG A 52 7.03 12.53 1.65
CA ARG A 52 5.97 13.49 1.91
C ARG A 52 4.63 12.78 2.12
N PRO A 53 3.70 13.39 2.89
CA PRO A 53 2.36 12.86 3.02
C PRO A 53 1.69 12.68 1.65
N GLY A 54 1.10 11.51 1.41
CA GLY A 54 0.42 11.21 0.14
C GLY A 54 1.31 10.56 -0.92
N GLU A 55 2.61 10.37 -0.66
CA GLU A 55 3.51 9.68 -1.59
C GLU A 55 3.44 8.15 -1.44
N ILE A 56 3.90 7.43 -2.47
CA ILE A 56 3.96 5.97 -2.49
C ILE A 56 5.33 5.55 -1.96
N LEU A 57 5.34 4.84 -0.85
CA LEU A 57 6.55 4.29 -0.24
C LEU A 57 6.94 2.99 -0.96
N VAL A 58 8.18 2.94 -1.45
CA VAL A 58 8.80 1.72 -1.97
C VAL A 58 10.01 1.37 -1.12
N THR A 59 10.09 0.14 -0.63
CA THR A 59 11.25 -0.31 0.15
C THR A 59 11.49 -1.81 0.00
N GLY A 60 12.70 -2.29 0.29
CA GLY A 60 12.99 -3.72 0.26
C GLY A 60 12.24 -4.50 1.34
N ARG A 61 12.32 -4.03 2.59
CA ARG A 61 11.79 -4.70 3.77
C ARG A 61 11.34 -3.66 4.79
N THR A 62 10.20 -3.89 5.42
CA THR A 62 9.71 -3.08 6.54
C THR A 62 10.03 -3.70 7.90
N ALA A 63 10.16 -2.86 8.91
CA ALA A 63 10.32 -3.20 10.33
C ALA A 63 9.46 -2.23 11.17
N PRO A 64 9.28 -2.45 12.49
CA PRO A 64 8.44 -1.58 13.34
C PRO A 64 8.76 -0.08 13.26
N ASP A 65 10.02 0.27 13.04
CA ASP A 65 10.47 1.67 12.89
C ASP A 65 9.89 2.37 11.64
N TRP A 66 9.34 1.62 10.69
CA TRP A 66 8.71 2.14 9.50
C TRP A 66 7.27 2.60 9.74
N VAL A 67 6.62 2.20 10.84
CA VAL A 67 5.21 2.53 11.12
C VAL A 67 4.90 4.03 11.00
N PRO A 68 5.72 4.97 11.51
CA PRO A 68 5.48 6.42 11.35
C PRO A 68 5.58 6.89 9.90
N ILE A 69 6.39 6.21 9.08
CA ILE A 69 6.57 6.50 7.65
C ILE A 69 5.39 5.95 6.87
N MET A 70 5.01 4.71 7.15
CA MET A 70 3.85 4.02 6.56
C MET A 70 2.57 4.82 6.77
N ARG A 71 2.34 5.38 7.96
CA ARG A 71 1.18 6.25 8.26
C ARG A 71 1.07 7.49 7.38
N ARG A 72 2.18 7.97 6.81
CA ARG A 72 2.20 9.14 5.92
C ARG A 72 2.09 8.75 4.44
N ALA A 73 2.37 7.49 4.11
CA ALA A 73 2.31 6.98 2.75
C ALA A 73 0.86 6.82 2.29
N ALA A 74 0.59 7.10 1.02
CA ALA A 74 -0.70 6.79 0.39
C ALA A 74 -0.80 5.32 -0.04
N ALA A 75 0.33 4.70 -0.39
CA ALA A 75 0.45 3.27 -0.68
C ALA A 75 1.86 2.79 -0.34
N ILE A 76 1.97 1.46 -0.17
CA ILE A 76 3.21 0.81 0.24
C ILE A 76 3.51 -0.32 -0.73
N VAL A 77 4.74 -0.36 -1.22
CA VAL A 77 5.24 -1.43 -2.09
C VAL A 77 6.51 -1.99 -1.49
N THR A 78 6.57 -3.31 -1.32
CA THR A 78 7.78 -3.97 -0.80
C THR A 78 8.28 -5.09 -1.69
N ASP A 79 9.61 -5.16 -1.85
CA ASP A 79 10.22 -6.23 -2.65
C ASP A 79 10.27 -7.57 -1.94
N ALA A 80 10.43 -7.55 -0.62
CA ALA A 80 10.39 -8.74 0.21
C ALA A 80 9.14 -8.75 1.10
N GLY A 81 8.72 -9.96 1.46
CA GLY A 81 7.57 -10.20 2.33
C GLY A 81 6.51 -11.06 1.67
N GLY A 82 5.66 -11.67 2.51
CA GLY A 82 4.48 -12.40 2.09
C GLY A 82 3.23 -11.88 2.79
N MET A 83 2.13 -12.61 2.64
CA MET A 83 0.81 -12.23 3.18
C MET A 83 0.75 -12.08 4.70
N THR A 84 1.72 -12.65 5.42
CA THR A 84 1.87 -12.61 6.89
C THR A 84 3.06 -11.75 7.34
N SER A 85 3.68 -11.00 6.43
CA SER A 85 4.80 -10.12 6.76
C SER A 85 4.35 -8.89 7.55
N HIS A 86 5.32 -8.24 8.20
CA HIS A 86 5.08 -6.99 8.93
C HIS A 86 4.40 -5.92 8.04
N ALA A 87 4.89 -5.72 6.81
CA ALA A 87 4.28 -4.81 5.85
C ALA A 87 2.80 -5.15 5.59
N ALA A 88 2.50 -6.44 5.41
CA ALA A 88 1.14 -6.90 5.11
C ALA A 88 0.18 -6.71 6.28
N ILE A 89 0.61 -7.02 7.50
CA ILE A 89 -0.23 -6.86 8.69
C ILE A 89 -0.48 -5.38 8.99
N VAL A 90 0.60 -4.59 9.10
CA VAL A 90 0.50 -3.16 9.45
C VAL A 90 -0.26 -2.37 8.39
N SER A 91 -0.05 -2.65 7.09
CA SER A 91 -0.79 -1.94 6.03
C SER A 91 -2.30 -2.18 6.10
N ARG A 92 -2.74 -3.38 6.49
CA ARG A 92 -4.16 -3.69 6.70
C ARG A 92 -4.73 -2.94 7.91
N GLU A 93 -3.98 -2.90 9.01
CA GLU A 93 -4.37 -2.16 10.21
C GLU A 93 -4.49 -0.65 9.96
N LEU A 94 -3.60 -0.11 9.11
CA LEU A 94 -3.63 1.30 8.72
C LEU A 94 -4.65 1.60 7.61
N GLY A 95 -5.24 0.58 6.97
CA GLY A 95 -6.15 0.75 5.84
C GLY A 95 -5.47 1.31 4.58
N ILE A 96 -4.16 1.09 4.42
CA ILE A 96 -3.36 1.62 3.32
C ILE A 96 -3.18 0.53 2.25
N PRO A 97 -3.38 0.83 0.95
CA PRO A 97 -3.10 -0.10 -0.13
C PRO A 97 -1.66 -0.59 -0.09
N CYS A 98 -1.47 -1.91 -0.20
CA CYS A 98 -0.14 -2.51 -0.05
C CYS A 98 0.08 -3.70 -0.98
N ILE A 99 1.23 -3.70 -1.64
CA ILE A 99 1.74 -4.81 -2.46
C ILE A 99 3.07 -5.25 -1.87
N VAL A 100 3.25 -6.55 -1.66
CA VAL A 100 4.48 -7.14 -1.13
C VAL A 100 5.05 -8.18 -2.08
N GLY A 101 6.35 -8.45 -2.00
CA GLY A 101 6.97 -9.49 -2.81
C GLY A 101 7.14 -9.13 -4.28
N THR A 102 7.29 -7.85 -4.62
CA THR A 102 7.50 -7.39 -6.00
C THR A 102 8.85 -7.79 -6.60
N ARG A 103 9.85 -8.05 -5.75
CA ARG A 103 11.26 -8.39 -6.09
C ARG A 103 12.05 -7.33 -6.88
N GLU A 104 11.38 -6.50 -7.68
CA GLU A 104 12.01 -5.54 -8.60
C GLU A 104 11.54 -4.08 -8.39
N ALA A 105 10.65 -3.79 -7.44
CA ALA A 105 10.09 -2.45 -7.21
C ALA A 105 11.15 -1.41 -6.82
N THR A 106 12.24 -1.80 -6.15
CA THR A 106 13.35 -0.89 -5.85
C THR A 106 14.20 -0.52 -7.08
N ARG A 107 13.99 -1.16 -8.24
CA ARG A 107 14.83 -1.00 -9.44
C ARG A 107 14.12 -0.44 -10.68
N VAL A 108 12.82 -0.18 -10.60
CA VAL A 108 11.99 0.37 -11.69
C VAL A 108 11.92 1.89 -11.71
#